data_AF-A0A7Y0SQC9-F1
#
_entry.id   AF-A0A7Y0SQC9-F1
#
_cell.length_a   1.000
_cell.length_b   1.000
_cell.length_c   1.000
_cell.angle_alpha   90.00
_cell.angle_beta   90.00
_cell.angle_gamma   90.00
#
_symmetry.space_group_name_H-M   'P 1'
#
loop_
_entity.id
_entity.type
_entity.pdbx_description
1 polymer ?
#
loop_
_entity_poly.entity_id
_entity_poly.type
_entity_poly.pdbx_seq_one_letter_code
_entity_poly.pdbx_strand_id
1 'polypeptide(L)'
;ANVVEGDTTTDYTVTLSDPAPVGSIVTLAYSYTTASGDDITETTQAVIGADGVTATFTIDTVDDVYAEGDEVFRVSVSGIVDSDSNPIFEALDVSNAFVDTTISDET
;
A
#
# COMPACT_ATOMS: atom_id res chain seq x y z
N ALA A 1 -7.14 3.76 7.65
CA ALA A 1 -8.15 3.94 6.59
C ALA A 1 -9.27 2.95 6.84
N ASN A 2 -10.41 3.09 6.14
CA ASN A 2 -11.48 2.11 6.20
C ASN A 2 -12.01 1.87 4.79
N VAL A 3 -12.46 0.65 4.52
CA VAL A 3 -13.03 0.21 3.24
C VAL A 3 -14.11 -0.84 3.55
N VAL A 4 -15.15 -0.90 2.72
CA VAL A 4 -16.17 -1.97 2.82
C VAL A 4 -15.64 -3.17 2.04
N GLU A 5 -15.89 -4.38 2.53
CA GLU A 5 -15.55 -5.60 1.83
C GLU A 5 -16.13 -5.61 0.40
N GLY A 6 -15.34 -6.10 -0.55
CA GLY A 6 -15.63 -6.03 -1.98
C GLY A 6 -15.33 -4.71 -2.68
N ASP A 7 -15.10 -3.62 -1.94
CA ASP A 7 -14.69 -2.35 -2.53
C ASP A 7 -13.17 -2.24 -2.68
N THR A 8 -12.75 -1.39 -3.62
CA THR A 8 -11.38 -0.89 -3.71
C THR A 8 -11.18 0.23 -2.69
N THR A 9 -10.03 0.26 -2.01
CA THR A 9 -9.68 1.36 -1.10
C THR A 9 -9.64 2.69 -1.83
N THR A 10 -9.81 3.80 -1.10
CA THR A 10 -9.36 5.11 -1.60
C THR A 10 -7.85 5.09 -1.89
N ASP A 11 -7.37 6.03 -2.69
CA ASP A 11 -5.93 6.17 -2.98
C ASP A 11 -5.10 6.29 -1.70
N TYR A 12 -4.11 5.41 -1.56
CA TYR A 12 -2.98 5.62 -0.67
C TYR A 12 -1.91 6.43 -1.38
N THR A 13 -1.28 7.34 -0.65
CA THR A 13 -0.23 8.21 -1.20
C THR A 13 1.05 8.05 -0.39
N VAL A 14 2.12 7.63 -1.06
CA VAL A 14 3.49 7.75 -0.55
C VAL A 14 4.01 9.11 -0.95
N THR A 15 4.52 9.88 0.01
CA THR A 15 5.17 11.18 -0.23
C THR A 15 6.64 11.10 0.16
N LEU A 16 7.54 11.47 -0.74
CA LEU A 16 8.97 11.53 -0.51
C LEU A 16 9.39 12.91 0.00
N SER A 17 10.40 12.96 0.86
CA SER A 17 11.01 14.23 1.29
C SER A 17 11.82 14.89 0.17
N ASP A 18 12.40 14.07 -0.70
CA ASP A 18 13.27 14.47 -1.80
C ASP A 18 12.83 13.78 -3.10
N PRO A 19 13.00 14.44 -4.26
CA PRO A 19 12.58 13.85 -5.53
C PRO A 19 13.36 12.59 -5.89
N ALA A 20 12.65 11.59 -6.40
CA ALA A 20 13.19 10.45 -7.14
C ALA A 20 12.96 10.65 -8.66
N PRO A 21 13.73 9.99 -9.53
CA PRO A 21 13.43 9.93 -10.95
C PRO A 21 11.98 9.47 -11.20
N VAL A 22 11.29 10.12 -12.14
CA VAL A 22 9.94 9.71 -12.55
C VAL A 22 9.97 8.27 -13.04
N GLY A 23 9.00 7.45 -12.61
CA GLY A 23 8.97 6.02 -12.91
C GLY A 23 9.75 5.15 -11.94
N SER A 24 10.37 5.72 -10.90
CA SER A 24 10.92 4.94 -9.79
C SER A 24 9.84 4.11 -9.11
N ILE A 25 10.23 2.97 -8.54
CA ILE A 25 9.32 1.98 -7.98
C ILE A 25 9.40 1.99 -6.47
N VAL A 26 8.26 2.19 -5.82
CA VAL A 26 8.06 1.96 -4.39
C VAL A 26 7.63 0.52 -4.19
N THR A 27 8.37 -0.24 -3.38
CA THR A 27 8.00 -1.61 -2.99
C THR A 27 7.17 -1.58 -1.71
N LEU A 28 6.03 -2.27 -1.74
CA LEU A 28 5.09 -2.34 -0.65
C LEU A 28 5.21 -3.69 0.08
N ALA A 29 4.97 -3.68 1.39
CA ALA A 29 4.98 -4.86 2.24
C ALA A 29 3.77 -4.85 3.17
N TYR A 30 3.28 -6.05 3.47
CA TYR A 30 2.03 -6.26 4.18
C TYR A 30 2.23 -6.99 5.50
N SER A 31 1.39 -6.65 6.48
CA SER A 31 1.22 -7.44 7.69
C SER A 31 -0.24 -7.46 8.10
N TYR A 32 -0.70 -8.58 8.61
CA TYR A 32 -2.09 -8.83 8.89
C TYR A 32 -2.30 -8.94 10.40
N THR A 33 -3.30 -8.23 10.94
CA THR A 33 -3.64 -8.25 12.37
C THR A 33 -4.82 -9.19 12.63
N THR A 34 -5.96 -8.90 11.99
CA THR A 34 -7.14 -9.78 11.98
C THR A 34 -7.52 -10.23 10.58
N ALA A 35 -7.13 -9.44 9.56
CA ALA A 35 -7.23 -9.86 8.17
C ALA A 35 -6.29 -11.04 7.85
N SER A 36 -6.34 -11.49 6.61
CA SER A 36 -5.59 -12.55 5.98
C SER A 36 -5.17 -12.14 4.56
N GLY A 37 -4.36 -12.97 3.91
CA GLY A 37 -3.99 -12.75 2.51
C GLY A 37 -5.10 -13.10 1.51
N ASP A 38 -6.21 -13.70 1.97
CA ASP A 38 -7.36 -14.03 1.14
C ASP A 38 -8.36 -12.86 1.06
N ASP A 39 -8.36 -11.94 2.04
CA ASP A 39 -9.31 -10.81 2.14
C ASP A 39 -8.92 -9.63 1.22
N ILE A 40 -7.69 -9.62 0.70
CA ILE A 40 -7.21 -8.55 -0.20
C ILE A 40 -6.43 -9.09 -1.39
N THR A 41 -6.43 -8.31 -2.47
CA THR A 41 -5.42 -8.44 -3.52
C THR A 41 -4.30 -7.43 -3.29
N GLU A 42 -3.12 -7.92 -2.91
CA GLU A 42 -1.97 -7.08 -2.63
C GLU A 42 -1.49 -6.31 -3.87
N THR A 43 -1.45 -4.98 -3.76
CA THR A 43 -0.63 -4.14 -4.65
C THR A 43 0.79 -4.13 -4.12
N THR A 44 1.71 -4.80 -4.81
CA THR A 44 3.09 -4.97 -4.34
C THR A 44 4.00 -3.78 -4.67
N GLN A 45 3.59 -2.93 -5.60
CA GLN A 45 4.41 -1.82 -6.08
C GLN A 45 3.55 -0.59 -6.42
N ALA A 46 4.11 0.59 -6.22
CA ALA A 46 3.57 1.86 -6.69
C ALA A 46 4.64 2.64 -7.45
N VAL A 47 4.23 3.46 -8.43
CA VAL A 47 5.16 4.18 -9.30
C VAL A 47 5.22 5.65 -8.90
N ILE A 48 6.42 6.20 -8.77
CA ILE A 48 6.64 7.63 -8.56
C ILE A 48 6.19 8.39 -9.81
N GLY A 49 5.23 9.29 -9.59
CA GLY A 49 4.59 10.09 -10.62
C GLY A 49 5.47 11.19 -11.19
N ALA A 50 4.88 12.00 -12.06
CA ALA A 50 5.58 13.06 -12.79
C ALA A 50 6.10 14.20 -11.90
N ASP A 51 5.61 14.32 -10.66
CA ASP A 51 6.11 15.29 -9.68
C ASP A 51 7.42 14.83 -9.02
N GLY A 52 7.82 13.57 -9.21
CA GLY A 52 9.02 12.97 -8.64
C GLY A 52 8.94 12.70 -7.14
N VAL A 53 7.81 12.99 -6.47
CA VAL A 53 7.70 12.94 -5.01
C VAL A 53 6.47 12.19 -4.52
N THR A 54 5.50 11.88 -5.38
CA THR A 54 4.33 11.09 -4.99
C THR A 54 4.24 9.78 -5.75
N ALA A 55 3.81 8.72 -5.07
CA ALA A 55 3.29 7.51 -5.68
C ALA A 55 1.92 7.21 -5.08
N THR A 56 0.94 6.95 -5.93
CA THR A 56 -0.42 6.59 -5.52
C THR A 56 -0.72 5.14 -5.89
N PHE A 57 -1.45 4.45 -5.03
CA PHE A 57 -1.92 3.09 -5.29
C PHE A 57 -3.20 2.81 -4.51
N THR A 58 -3.94 1.80 -4.94
CA THR A 58 -5.11 1.27 -4.26
C THR A 58 -4.88 -0.19 -3.90
N ILE A 59 -5.76 -0.74 -3.08
CA ILE A 59 -5.80 -2.15 -2.72
C ILE A 59 -7.24 -2.60 -2.90
N ASP A 60 -7.45 -3.71 -3.59
CA ASP A 60 -8.78 -4.31 -3.71
C ASP A 60 -9.02 -5.23 -2.52
N THR A 61 -10.21 -5.14 -1.93
CA THR A 61 -10.69 -6.14 -0.97
C THR A 61 -11.49 -7.21 -1.70
N VAL A 62 -11.56 -8.40 -1.12
CA VAL A 62 -12.27 -9.54 -1.68
C VAL A 62 -13.62 -9.65 -0.96
N ASP A 63 -14.72 -9.66 -1.72
CA ASP A 63 -16.08 -9.91 -1.24
C ASP A 63 -16.30 -11.43 -1.15
N ASP A 64 -16.40 -11.96 0.06
CA ASP A 64 -16.73 -13.36 0.27
C ASP A 64 -18.17 -13.60 0.80
N VAL A 65 -18.49 -14.82 1.22
CA VAL A 65 -19.87 -15.19 1.63
C VAL A 65 -20.05 -15.25 3.14
N TYR A 66 -18.98 -15.08 3.91
CA TYR A 66 -18.94 -15.20 5.35
C TYR A 66 -18.74 -13.83 5.97
N ALA A 67 -19.61 -13.46 6.91
CA ALA A 67 -19.35 -12.33 7.77
C ALA A 67 -18.31 -12.72 8.83
N GLU A 68 -17.14 -12.11 8.80
CA GLU A 68 -16.01 -12.41 9.69
C GLU A 68 -15.81 -11.33 10.77
N GLY A 69 -16.50 -10.20 10.62
CA GLY A 69 -16.38 -8.99 11.42
C GLY A 69 -15.33 -8.05 10.85
N ASP A 70 -15.01 -6.97 11.58
CA ASP A 70 -13.99 -6.03 11.11
C ASP A 70 -12.59 -6.66 11.08
N GLU A 71 -11.94 -6.56 9.92
CA GLU A 71 -10.62 -7.13 9.65
C GLU A 71 -9.59 -6.02 9.46
N VAL A 72 -8.34 -6.25 9.85
CA VAL A 72 -7.29 -5.22 9.81
C VAL A 72 -6.02 -5.73 9.17
N PHE A 73 -5.59 -5.03 8.12
CA PHE A 73 -4.28 -5.18 7.50
C PHE A 73 -3.48 -3.87 7.57
N ARG A 74 -2.16 -3.99 7.47
CA ARG A 74 -1.22 -2.88 7.33
C ARG A 74 -0.47 -3.01 6.03
N VAL A 75 -0.41 -1.93 5.27
CA VAL A 75 0.53 -1.77 4.16
C VAL A 75 1.63 -0.79 4.57
N SER A 76 2.87 -1.08 4.18
CA SER A 76 4.05 -0.28 4.48
C SER A 76 4.99 -0.18 3.28
N VAL A 77 5.83 0.85 3.25
CA VAL A 77 6.92 0.95 2.27
C VAL A 77 8.12 0.16 2.78
N SER A 78 8.67 -0.72 1.94
CA SER A 78 9.87 -1.50 2.26
C SER A 78 11.12 -1.06 1.49
N GLY A 79 10.96 -0.33 0.39
CA GLY A 79 12.09 0.17 -0.39
C GLY A 79 11.66 1.03 -1.57
N ILE A 80 12.63 1.75 -2.12
CA ILE A 80 12.45 2.54 -3.35
C ILE A 80 13.66 2.33 -4.24
N VAL A 81 13.41 1.93 -5.49
CA VAL A 81 14.43 1.69 -6.51
C VAL A 81 14.10 2.43 -7.80
N ASP A 82 15.13 2.68 -8.61
CA ASP A 82 14.91 3.16 -9.98
C ASP A 82 14.40 2.04 -10.91
N SER A 83 14.18 2.36 -12.18
CA SER A 83 13.72 1.38 -13.18
C SER A 83 14.72 0.23 -13.43
N ASP A 84 15.98 0.42 -13.06
CA ASP A 84 17.04 -0.58 -13.18
C ASP A 84 17.27 -1.34 -11.86
N SER A 85 16.37 -1.19 -10.88
CA SER A 85 16.41 -1.80 -9.54
C SER A 85 17.59 -1.35 -8.66
N ASN A 86 18.16 -0.18 -8.92
CA ASN A 86 19.17 0.40 -8.02
C ASN A 86 18.49 1.17 -6.88
N PRO A 87 18.95 1.01 -5.63
CA PRO A 87 18.49 1.85 -4.52
C PRO A 87 18.74 3.34 -4.81
N ILE A 88 17.72 4.17 -4.62
CA ILE A 88 17.79 5.60 -4.94
C ILE A 88 18.38 6.41 -3.79
N PHE A 89 18.05 6.01 -2.55
CA PHE A 89 18.44 6.74 -1.35
C PHE A 89 19.51 5.98 -0.59
N GLU A 90 20.58 6.69 -0.21
CA GLU A 90 21.63 6.14 0.67
C GLU A 90 21.12 5.88 2.10
N ALA A 91 20.08 6.62 2.51
CA ALA A 91 19.39 6.47 3.79
C ALA A 91 17.89 6.70 3.61
N LEU A 92 17.14 5.62 3.40
CA LEU A 92 15.68 5.65 3.37
C LEU A 92 15.13 5.33 4.77
N ASP A 93 14.36 6.25 5.34
CA ASP A 93 13.61 6.01 6.59
C ASP A 93 12.15 5.68 6.26
N VAL A 94 11.78 4.42 6.50
CA VAL A 94 10.41 3.91 6.29
C VAL A 94 9.68 3.63 7.60
N SER A 95 10.24 4.01 8.75
CA SER A 95 9.71 3.65 10.07
C SER A 95 8.26 4.10 10.31
N ASN A 96 7.85 5.20 9.66
CA ASN A 96 6.50 5.76 9.74
C ASN A 96 5.74 5.70 8.39
N ALA A 97 6.28 4.98 7.39
CA ALA A 97 5.69 4.90 6.06
C ALA A 97 4.69 3.72 5.97
N PHE A 98 3.61 3.77 6.75
CA PHE A 98 2.58 2.73 6.76
C PHE A 98 1.17 3.29 6.97
N VAL A 99 0.18 2.50 6.58
CA VAL A 99 -1.24 2.74 6.83
C VAL A 99 -1.86 1.45 7.35
N ASP A 100 -2.57 1.54 8.48
CA ASP A 100 -3.51 0.51 8.94
C ASP A 100 -4.87 0.74 8.30
N THR A 101 -5.49 -0.32 7.79
CA THR A 101 -6.79 -0.28 7.13
C THR A 101 -7.71 -1.31 7.75
N THR A 102 -8.91 -0.86 8.12
CA THR A 102 -9.99 -1.75 8.52
C THR A 102 -10.89 -2.05 7.32
N ILE A 103 -11.10 -3.33 7.05
CA ILE A 103 -12.14 -3.84 6.16
C ILE A 103 -13.37 -4.09 7.04
N SER A 104 -14.52 -3.56 6.63
CA SER A 104 -15.78 -3.85 7.29
C SER A 104 -16.64 -4.72 6.37
N ASP A 105 -17.14 -5.84 6.89
CA ASP A 105 -18.13 -6.68 6.20
C ASP A 105 -19.25 -5.82 5.59
N GLU A 106 -19.70 -6.24 4.42
CA GLU A 106 -20.93 -5.81 3.81
C GLU A 106 -22.16 -6.34 4.57
N THR A 107 -23.29 -5.61 4.48
CA THR A 107 -24.52 -5.92 5.24
C THR A 107 -25.54 -6.70 4.43
#